data_AF-A0A1H1GKH6-F1
#
_entry.id   AF-A0A1H1GKH6-F1
#
_cell.length_a   1.000
_cell.length_b   1.000
_cell.length_c   1.000
_cell.angle_alpha   90.00
_cell.angle_beta   90.00
_cell.angle_gamma   90.00
#
_symmetry.space_group_name_H-M   'P 1'
#
loop_
_entity.id
_entity.type
_entity.pdbx_description
1 polymer ?
#
loop_
_entity_poly.entity_id
_entity_poly.type
_entity_poly.pdbx_seq_one_letter_code
_entity_poly.pdbx_strand_id
1 'polypeptide(L)'
;MSRSRTIDTPDDLRDAVPEFLVPPETLDTVSPSGDRGGMIIGSGPQGEPMSTSILRPQPTRMVTVGGLYLARQIALRAMATGAWVIVATGRPEPWKILEQAAGETPDGQPVPLVQIRRLTPFDLPRSSEDAPLLVIHDGGAVPQELFPPRSAWQTTMYVLPYLHPQVGNGTAANTADLVLLQRLPANQAQLAGRIWHLHPPQVQQLTTLKDDGVIALGNMVWNPIQLVTNKREQEILGPIRRGD
;
A
#
# COMPACT_ATOMS: atom_id res chain seq x y z
N MET A 1 3.88 -23.93 -40.16
CA MET A 1 5.21 -23.28 -40.12
C MET A 1 5.03 -21.83 -40.57
N SER A 2 4.86 -20.89 -39.64
CA SER A 2 4.72 -19.46 -39.98
C SER A 2 5.97 -18.73 -39.50
N ARG A 3 6.68 -18.10 -40.43
CA ARG A 3 7.94 -17.40 -40.20
C ARG A 3 7.65 -15.98 -39.72
N SER A 4 7.93 -15.67 -38.45
CA SER A 4 8.09 -14.28 -38.01
C SER A 4 9.40 -13.73 -38.55
N ARG A 5 9.33 -12.57 -39.19
CA ARG A 5 10.49 -11.86 -39.76
C ARG A 5 10.80 -10.69 -38.82
N THR A 6 11.91 -10.79 -38.10
CA THR A 6 12.50 -9.70 -37.31
C THR A 6 13.05 -8.67 -38.27
N ILE A 7 12.66 -7.40 -38.12
CA ILE A 7 13.31 -6.27 -38.78
C ILE A 7 14.18 -5.60 -37.71
N ASP A 8 15.49 -5.81 -37.79
CA ASP A 8 16.48 -5.05 -37.04
C ASP A 8 16.72 -3.72 -37.76
N THR A 9 16.63 -2.61 -37.04
CA THR A 9 17.27 -1.34 -37.44
C THR A 9 18.03 -0.80 -36.21
N PRO A 10 19.34 -0.56 -36.30
CA PRO A 10 20.14 -0.14 -35.16
C PRO A 10 20.25 1.40 -35.11
N ASP A 11 19.87 2.02 -33.99
CA ASP A 11 20.72 2.95 -33.22
C ASP A 11 19.93 3.54 -32.04
N ASP A 12 20.65 3.77 -30.93
CA ASP A 12 20.27 4.48 -29.71
C ASP A 12 19.46 3.74 -28.63
N LEU A 13 20.16 2.85 -27.89
CA LEU A 13 20.17 2.67 -26.40
C LEU A 13 18.84 2.70 -25.60
N ARG A 14 17.68 2.61 -26.26
CA ARG A 14 16.35 2.34 -25.71
C ARG A 14 16.03 0.84 -25.75
N ASP A 15 16.95 0.05 -26.32
CA ASP A 15 16.84 -1.36 -26.70
C ASP A 15 17.25 -2.35 -25.59
N ALA A 16 16.49 -2.42 -24.50
CA ALA A 16 16.59 -3.58 -23.60
C ALA A 16 15.23 -4.13 -23.14
N VAL A 17 14.13 -3.70 -23.75
CA VAL A 17 12.83 -4.32 -23.54
C VAL A 17 12.28 -4.72 -24.90
N PRO A 18 12.18 -6.03 -25.21
CA PRO A 18 11.59 -6.45 -26.47
C PRO A 18 10.13 -6.00 -26.52
N GLU A 19 9.80 -5.20 -27.53
CA GLU A 19 8.44 -4.75 -27.79
C GLU A 19 7.74 -5.78 -28.70
N PHE A 20 6.54 -6.20 -28.30
CA PHE A 20 5.74 -7.15 -29.07
C PHE A 20 4.36 -6.55 -29.35
N LEU A 21 3.99 -6.49 -30.63
CA LEU A 21 2.63 -6.18 -31.05
C LEU A 21 1.83 -7.49 -31.14
N VAL A 22 0.74 -7.58 -30.38
CA VAL A 22 -0.16 -8.73 -30.39
C VAL A 22 -1.62 -8.28 -30.50
N PRO A 23 -2.51 -9.11 -31.08
CA PRO A 23 -3.96 -8.88 -30.97
C PRO A 23 -4.40 -8.86 -29.50
N PRO A 24 -5.40 -8.04 -29.11
CA PRO A 24 -5.86 -7.94 -27.72
C PRO A 24 -6.23 -9.28 -27.09
N GLU A 25 -6.85 -10.19 -27.85
CA GLU A 25 -7.18 -11.55 -27.40
C GLU A 25 -5.96 -12.41 -27.02
N THR A 26 -4.75 -12.02 -27.45
CA THR A 26 -3.51 -12.70 -27.06
C THR A 26 -3.05 -12.28 -25.67
N LEU A 27 -3.47 -11.10 -25.17
CA LEU A 27 -3.15 -10.65 -23.81
C LEU A 27 -3.74 -11.59 -22.76
N ASP A 28 -4.91 -12.19 -23.02
CA ASP A 28 -5.55 -13.16 -22.13
C ASP A 28 -4.71 -14.43 -21.93
N THR A 29 -3.79 -14.73 -22.86
CA THR A 29 -2.86 -15.87 -22.78
C THR A 29 -1.56 -15.52 -22.05
N VAL A 30 -1.29 -14.23 -21.86
CA VAL A 30 -0.14 -13.75 -21.10
C VAL A 30 -0.54 -13.72 -19.63
N SER A 31 -0.22 -14.78 -18.89
CA SER A 31 -0.24 -14.74 -17.43
C SER A 31 1.15 -14.34 -16.92
N PRO A 32 1.41 -13.05 -16.61
CA PRO A 32 2.62 -12.72 -15.88
C PRO A 32 2.60 -13.52 -14.57
N SER A 33 3.76 -14.04 -14.16
CA SER A 33 3.86 -14.79 -12.91
C SER A 33 3.42 -13.91 -11.74
N GLY A 34 2.23 -14.16 -11.19
CA GLY A 34 1.66 -13.42 -10.06
C GLY A 34 2.50 -13.50 -8.79
N ASP A 35 3.45 -14.43 -8.73
CA ASP A 35 4.40 -14.64 -7.62
C ASP A 35 5.46 -13.52 -7.50
N ARG A 36 5.66 -12.73 -8.56
CA ARG A 36 6.54 -11.53 -8.55
C ARG A 36 5.78 -10.22 -8.72
N GLY A 37 4.45 -10.29 -8.63
CA GLY A 37 3.56 -9.14 -8.67
C GLY A 37 3.46 -8.46 -7.30
N GLY A 38 3.37 -7.14 -7.32
CA GLY A 38 3.21 -6.36 -6.10
C GLY A 38 3.05 -4.89 -6.39
N MET A 39 2.52 -4.19 -5.40
CA MET A 39 2.43 -2.74 -5.44
C MET A 39 3.77 -2.15 -4.98
N ILE A 40 4.35 -1.25 -5.77
CA ILE A 40 5.58 -0.53 -5.38
C ILE A 40 5.26 0.37 -4.18
N ILE A 41 6.02 0.27 -3.09
CA ILE A 41 5.92 1.19 -1.93
C ILE A 41 6.91 2.34 -2.07
N GLY A 42 8.11 2.07 -2.60
CA GLY A 42 9.16 3.07 -2.72
C GLY A 42 10.42 2.46 -3.30
N SER A 43 11.57 3.00 -2.92
CA SER A 43 12.88 2.48 -3.30
C SER A 43 13.67 2.01 -2.09
N GLY A 44 14.55 1.04 -2.30
CA GLY A 44 15.51 0.61 -1.30
C GLY A 44 16.73 1.53 -1.24
N PRO A 45 17.72 1.22 -0.39
CA PRO A 45 18.90 2.06 -0.17
C PRO A 45 19.76 2.29 -1.41
N GLN A 46 19.68 1.42 -2.42
CA GLN A 46 20.43 1.53 -3.67
C GLN A 46 19.56 2.10 -4.81
N GLY A 47 18.33 2.54 -4.52
CA GLY A 47 17.39 3.09 -5.51
C GLY A 47 16.59 2.03 -6.27
N GLU A 48 16.75 0.75 -5.93
CA GLU A 48 15.98 -0.36 -6.48
C GLU A 48 14.51 -0.27 -6.05
N PRO A 49 13.54 -0.59 -6.92
CA PRO A 49 12.12 -0.54 -6.57
C PRO A 49 11.78 -1.61 -5.52
N MET A 50 11.08 -1.20 -4.47
CA MET A 50 10.62 -2.07 -3.38
C MET A 50 9.12 -2.30 -3.51
N SER A 51 8.74 -3.52 -3.89
CA SER A 51 7.34 -3.95 -4.01
C SER A 51 6.87 -4.74 -2.79
N THR A 52 5.56 -4.67 -2.54
CA THR A 52 4.88 -5.52 -1.58
C THR A 52 3.70 -6.23 -2.22
N SER A 53 3.47 -7.49 -1.88
CA SER A 53 2.32 -8.26 -2.34
C SER A 53 1.18 -8.12 -1.33
N ILE A 54 0.66 -6.90 -1.14
CA ILE A 54 -0.50 -6.66 -0.27
C ILE A 54 -1.84 -6.93 -0.96
N LEU A 55 -1.87 -7.27 -2.25
CA LEU A 55 -3.09 -7.68 -2.96
C LEU A 55 -2.78 -9.05 -3.54
N ARG A 56 -3.12 -10.11 -2.80
CA ARG A 56 -2.65 -11.48 -3.04
C ARG A 56 -3.75 -12.51 -2.72
N PRO A 57 -3.67 -13.76 -3.19
CA PRO A 57 -4.65 -14.82 -2.89
C PRO A 57 -4.60 -15.32 -1.43
N GLN A 58 -4.25 -14.45 -0.48
CA GLN A 58 -4.26 -14.70 0.95
C GLN A 58 -4.88 -13.50 1.69
N PRO A 59 -5.68 -13.75 2.75
CA PRO A 59 -6.11 -12.71 3.67
C PRO A 59 -4.88 -11.96 4.21
N THR A 60 -4.85 -10.64 4.09
CA THR A 60 -3.66 -9.86 4.47
C THR A 60 -3.99 -8.76 5.46
N ARG A 61 -3.19 -8.63 6.51
CA ARG A 61 -3.30 -7.57 7.49
C ARG A 61 -2.06 -6.69 7.46
N MET A 62 -2.28 -5.38 7.39
CA MET A 62 -1.24 -4.38 7.36
C MET A 62 -1.45 -3.33 8.45
N VAL A 63 -0.37 -2.77 8.98
CA VAL A 63 -0.40 -1.63 9.89
C VAL A 63 0.52 -0.54 9.37
N THR A 64 0.07 0.71 9.38
CA THR A 64 0.92 1.87 9.11
C THR A 64 0.97 2.77 10.34
N VAL A 65 2.16 3.12 10.82
CA VAL A 65 2.35 3.99 11.99
C VAL A 65 3.09 5.25 11.57
N GLY A 66 2.51 6.41 11.89
CA GLY A 66 3.14 7.71 11.70
C GLY A 66 2.17 8.76 11.18
N GLY A 67 1.82 8.70 9.90
CA GLY A 67 1.06 9.75 9.24
C GLY A 67 0.14 9.26 8.13
N LEU A 68 -0.85 10.08 7.84
CA LEU A 68 -1.89 9.82 6.86
C LEU A 68 -1.35 9.87 5.41
N TYR A 69 -0.29 10.62 5.15
CA TYR A 69 0.37 10.68 3.85
C TYR A 69 0.69 9.29 3.28
N LEU A 70 1.38 8.44 4.06
CA LEU A 70 1.76 7.08 3.64
C LEU A 70 0.53 6.24 3.32
N ALA A 71 -0.50 6.30 4.18
CA ALA A 71 -1.72 5.52 3.98
C ALA A 71 -2.48 5.96 2.72
N ARG A 72 -2.54 7.25 2.42
CA ARG A 72 -3.13 7.76 1.16
C ARG A 72 -2.31 7.37 -0.06
N GLN A 73 -0.97 7.39 0.03
CA GLN A 73 -0.12 6.96 -1.08
C GLN A 73 -0.32 5.47 -1.39
N ILE A 74 -0.40 4.63 -0.35
CA ILE A 74 -0.76 3.21 -0.49
C ILE A 74 -2.14 3.05 -1.14
N ALA A 75 -3.13 3.82 -0.69
CA ALA A 75 -4.46 3.81 -1.26
C ALA A 75 -4.47 4.20 -2.76
N LEU A 76 -3.77 5.29 -3.13
CA LEU A 76 -3.61 5.71 -4.52
C LEU A 76 -3.00 4.61 -5.39
N ARG A 77 -1.96 3.94 -4.90
CA ARG A 77 -1.29 2.88 -5.64
C ARG A 77 -2.11 1.60 -5.72
N ALA A 78 -2.87 1.28 -4.68
CA ALA A 78 -3.81 0.18 -4.69
C ALA A 78 -4.89 0.42 -5.77
N MET A 79 -5.45 1.64 -5.82
CA MET A 79 -6.38 2.02 -6.91
C MET A 79 -5.74 1.92 -8.29
N ALA A 80 -4.51 2.43 -8.44
CA ALA A 80 -3.79 2.40 -9.72
C ALA A 80 -3.48 0.97 -10.20
N THR A 81 -3.52 -0.02 -9.29
CA THR A 81 -3.36 -1.45 -9.59
C THR A 81 -4.70 -2.19 -9.66
N GLY A 82 -5.82 -1.47 -9.69
CA GLY A 82 -7.18 -2.03 -9.87
C GLY A 82 -7.91 -2.40 -8.59
N ALA A 83 -7.35 -2.11 -7.40
CA ALA A 83 -7.96 -2.49 -6.14
C ALA A 83 -9.08 -1.53 -5.73
N TRP A 84 -10.21 -2.10 -5.34
CA TRP A 84 -11.27 -1.35 -4.66
C TRP A 84 -10.76 -0.89 -3.31
N VAL A 85 -10.91 0.39 -2.99
CA VAL A 85 -10.47 1.01 -1.74
C VAL A 85 -11.67 1.45 -0.93
N ILE A 86 -11.82 0.87 0.26
CA ILE A 86 -12.83 1.28 1.22
C ILE A 86 -12.13 1.90 2.42
N VAL A 87 -12.44 3.17 2.71
CA VAL A 87 -11.92 3.88 3.87
C VAL A 87 -12.99 3.96 4.94
N ALA A 88 -12.82 3.21 6.03
CA ALA A 88 -13.60 3.37 7.26
C ALA A 88 -12.87 4.38 8.16
N THR A 89 -13.42 5.60 8.31
CA THR A 89 -12.78 6.69 9.05
C THR A 89 -13.77 7.53 9.85
N GLY A 90 -13.30 8.11 10.95
CA GLY A 90 -13.99 9.14 11.73
C GLY A 90 -13.72 10.56 11.22
N ARG A 91 -12.74 10.71 10.32
CA ARG A 91 -12.29 11.97 9.72
C ARG A 91 -12.32 11.83 8.19
N PRO A 92 -13.47 12.00 7.52
CA PRO A 92 -13.57 11.76 6.07
C PRO A 92 -12.88 12.82 5.21
N GLU A 93 -12.84 14.09 5.64
CA GLU A 93 -12.30 15.20 4.83
C GLU A 93 -10.88 14.95 4.31
N PRO A 94 -9.92 14.49 5.14
CA PRO A 94 -8.59 14.12 4.66
C PRO A 94 -8.59 13.07 3.53
N TRP A 95 -9.59 12.20 3.44
CA TRP A 95 -9.60 11.08 2.47
C TRP A 95 -10.29 11.41 1.14
N LYS A 96 -11.07 12.50 1.05
CA LYS A 96 -11.80 12.90 -0.17
C LYS A 96 -10.91 13.11 -1.41
N ILE A 97 -9.62 13.38 -1.19
CA ILE A 97 -8.64 13.49 -2.26
C ILE A 97 -8.54 12.19 -3.09
N LEU A 98 -8.84 11.03 -2.50
CA LEU A 98 -8.84 9.75 -3.22
C LEU A 98 -10.03 9.64 -4.18
N GLU A 99 -11.22 10.14 -3.80
CA GLU A 99 -12.39 10.15 -4.68
C GLU A 99 -12.12 11.05 -5.90
N GLN A 100 -11.48 12.19 -5.69
CA GLN A 100 -11.04 13.09 -6.78
C GLN A 100 -10.00 12.41 -7.69
N ALA A 101 -9.04 11.69 -7.11
CA ALA A 101 -8.01 10.98 -7.85
C ALA A 101 -8.54 9.79 -8.66
N ALA A 102 -9.62 9.16 -8.21
CA ALA A 102 -10.29 8.08 -8.96
C ALA A 102 -10.95 8.59 -10.25
N GLY A 103 -11.27 9.89 -10.32
CA GLY A 103 -11.87 10.54 -11.48
C GLY A 103 -13.36 10.22 -11.64
N GLU A 104 -13.85 10.51 -12.85
CA GLU A 104 -15.25 10.35 -13.23
C GLU A 104 -15.38 9.38 -14.41
N THR A 105 -16.51 8.68 -14.45
CA THR A 105 -16.98 7.90 -15.59
C THR A 105 -17.34 8.83 -16.76
N PRO A 106 -17.49 8.32 -18.00
CA PRO A 106 -17.89 9.14 -19.15
C PRO A 106 -19.21 9.90 -18.95
N ASP A 107 -20.10 9.39 -18.11
CA ASP A 107 -21.37 10.01 -17.75
C ASP A 107 -21.24 11.07 -16.63
N GLY A 108 -20.02 11.41 -16.20
CA GLY A 108 -19.72 12.40 -15.17
C GLY A 108 -19.97 11.91 -13.73
N GLN A 109 -20.21 10.62 -13.51
CA GLN A 109 -20.37 10.07 -12.16
C GLN A 109 -19.00 9.65 -11.59
N PRO A 110 -18.74 9.81 -10.28
CA PRO A 110 -17.50 9.36 -9.67
C PRO A 110 -17.24 7.87 -9.91
N VAL A 111 -16.01 7.50 -10.25
CA VAL A 111 -15.64 6.08 -10.39
C VAL A 111 -15.78 5.40 -9.01
N PRO A 112 -16.52 4.27 -8.89
CA PRO A 112 -16.85 3.65 -7.60
C PRO A 112 -15.68 2.88 -6.96
N LEU A 113 -14.44 3.15 -7.40
CA LEU A 113 -13.21 2.51 -6.96
C LEU A 113 -12.86 2.88 -5.51
N VAL A 114 -13.32 4.04 -5.05
CA VAL A 114 -13.13 4.52 -3.66
C VAL A 114 -14.47 4.70 -2.98
N GLN A 115 -14.56 4.23 -1.74
CA GLN A 115 -15.70 4.48 -0.89
C GLN A 115 -15.23 4.95 0.49
N ILE A 116 -15.58 6.18 0.86
CA ILE A 116 -15.37 6.68 2.22
C ILE A 116 -16.63 6.37 3.04
N ARG A 117 -16.43 5.75 4.21
CA ARG A 117 -17.48 5.26 5.10
C ARG A 117 -17.17 5.64 6.54
N ARG A 118 -18.22 5.74 7.35
CA ARG A 118 -18.08 5.93 8.81
C ARG A 118 -17.49 4.67 9.44
N LEU A 119 -16.86 4.82 10.60
CA LEU A 119 -16.35 3.71 11.44
C LEU A 119 -17.50 2.94 12.11
N THR A 120 -18.28 2.25 11.32
CA THR A 120 -19.34 1.34 11.75
C THR A 120 -19.27 0.07 10.89
N PRO A 121 -19.73 -1.09 11.37
CA PRO A 121 -19.82 -2.28 10.52
C PRO A 121 -20.71 -2.04 9.30
N PHE A 122 -20.31 -2.59 8.15
CA PHE A 122 -21.09 -2.63 6.91
C PHE A 122 -20.61 -3.79 6.04
N ASP A 123 -21.42 -4.16 5.05
CA ASP A 123 -21.10 -5.25 4.13
C ASP A 123 -19.96 -4.83 3.19
N LEU A 124 -18.93 -5.65 3.17
CA LEU A 124 -17.81 -5.48 2.25
C LEU A 124 -18.12 -6.15 0.90
N PRO A 125 -17.69 -5.56 -0.23
CA PRO A 125 -17.79 -6.21 -1.52
C PRO A 125 -16.94 -7.48 -1.53
N ARG A 126 -17.30 -8.42 -2.40
CA ARG A 126 -16.53 -9.65 -2.59
C ARG A 126 -15.18 -9.32 -3.22
N SER A 127 -14.10 -9.76 -2.58
CA SER A 127 -12.74 -9.66 -3.14
C SER A 127 -12.45 -10.80 -4.11
N SER A 128 -11.69 -10.51 -5.17
CA SER A 128 -11.21 -11.48 -6.16
C SER A 128 -9.89 -11.00 -6.77
N GLU A 129 -9.29 -11.81 -7.65
CA GLU A 129 -8.08 -11.43 -8.39
C GLU A 129 -8.31 -10.20 -9.28
N ASP A 130 -9.44 -10.15 -10.00
CA ASP A 130 -9.79 -9.03 -10.89
C ASP A 130 -10.35 -7.82 -10.14
N ALA A 131 -10.68 -7.98 -8.86
CA ALA A 131 -11.20 -6.92 -7.99
C ALA A 131 -10.67 -7.12 -6.56
N PRO A 132 -9.36 -6.88 -6.34
CA PRO A 132 -8.80 -7.01 -5.01
C PRO A 132 -9.31 -5.86 -4.13
N LEU A 133 -9.43 -6.11 -2.83
CA LEU A 133 -10.06 -5.17 -1.88
C LEU A 133 -9.05 -4.70 -0.84
N LEU A 134 -8.82 -3.38 -0.77
CA LEU A 134 -8.13 -2.72 0.32
C LEU A 134 -9.14 -2.01 1.23
N VAL A 135 -9.28 -2.49 2.46
CA VAL A 135 -10.05 -1.86 3.53
C VAL A 135 -9.11 -1.10 4.45
N ILE A 136 -9.28 0.21 4.55
CA ILE A 136 -8.47 1.10 5.38
C ILE A 136 -9.27 1.47 6.63
N HIS A 137 -8.73 1.16 7.80
CA HIS A 137 -9.26 1.60 9.09
C HIS A 137 -8.44 2.79 9.60
N ASP A 138 -9.05 3.96 9.58
CA ASP A 138 -8.52 5.19 10.19
C ASP A 138 -9.40 5.58 11.39
N GLY A 139 -9.28 4.76 12.44
CA GLY A 139 -10.12 4.82 13.64
C GLY A 139 -9.44 5.32 14.92
N GLY A 140 -8.21 5.83 14.81
CA GLY A 140 -7.40 6.26 15.95
C GLY A 140 -6.32 5.25 16.33
N ALA A 141 -5.69 5.46 17.49
CA ALA A 141 -4.47 4.76 17.88
C ALA A 141 -4.66 3.31 18.37
N VAL A 142 -5.90 2.89 18.61
CA VAL A 142 -6.24 1.53 19.05
C VAL A 142 -7.18 0.90 18.02
N PRO A 143 -6.69 -0.02 17.18
CA PRO A 143 -7.49 -0.71 16.18
C PRO A 143 -8.68 -1.46 16.76
N GLN A 144 -9.78 -1.45 16.01
CA GLN A 144 -10.97 -2.26 16.27
C GLN A 144 -11.21 -3.17 15.06
N GLU A 145 -11.48 -4.45 15.33
CA GLU A 145 -11.91 -5.40 14.30
C GLU A 145 -13.41 -5.20 14.06
N LEU A 146 -13.74 -4.33 13.10
CA LEU A 146 -15.14 -4.01 12.76
C LEU A 146 -15.76 -4.94 11.72
N PHE A 147 -14.93 -5.66 10.96
CA PHE A 147 -15.37 -6.49 9.84
C PHE A 147 -15.13 -7.97 10.09
N PRO A 148 -15.82 -8.86 9.37
CA PRO A 148 -15.57 -10.29 9.41
C PRO A 148 -14.11 -10.64 9.05
N PRO A 149 -13.68 -11.89 9.31
CA PRO A 149 -12.39 -12.38 8.85
C PRO A 149 -12.20 -12.14 7.35
N ARG A 150 -11.02 -11.66 6.98
CA ARG A 150 -10.64 -11.36 5.59
C ARG A 150 -10.69 -12.60 4.70
N SER A 151 -11.11 -12.44 3.45
CA SER A 151 -10.98 -13.45 2.38
C SER A 151 -9.67 -13.30 1.59
N ALA A 152 -9.38 -14.25 0.70
CA ALA A 152 -8.32 -14.09 -0.30
C ALA A 152 -8.55 -12.78 -1.10
N TRP A 153 -7.46 -12.12 -1.52
CA TRP A 153 -7.49 -10.83 -2.21
C TRP A 153 -8.09 -9.67 -1.39
N GLN A 154 -8.25 -9.84 -0.08
CA GLN A 154 -8.66 -8.78 0.84
C GLN A 154 -7.53 -8.40 1.79
N THR A 155 -7.27 -7.10 1.85
CA THR A 155 -6.31 -6.50 2.76
C THR A 155 -6.97 -5.52 3.69
N THR A 156 -6.73 -5.67 4.99
CA THR A 156 -7.11 -4.66 5.98
C THR A 156 -5.87 -3.92 6.44
N MET A 157 -5.83 -2.61 6.18
CA MET A 157 -4.77 -1.71 6.65
C MET A 157 -5.28 -0.87 7.82
N TYR A 158 -4.61 -0.95 8.97
CA TYR A 158 -4.87 -0.07 10.12
C TYR A 158 -3.92 1.13 10.10
N VAL A 159 -4.48 2.33 10.08
CA VAL A 159 -3.75 3.59 10.08
C VAL A 159 -3.68 4.12 11.51
N LEU A 160 -2.47 4.08 12.08
CA LEU A 160 -2.21 4.53 13.44
C LEU A 160 -1.55 5.92 13.41
N PRO A 161 -2.19 6.96 13.97
CA PRO A 161 -1.58 8.28 14.07
C PRO A 161 -0.36 8.27 15.01
N TYR A 162 -0.36 7.35 15.96
CA TYR A 162 0.75 7.07 16.86
C TYR A 162 0.58 5.67 17.45
N LEU A 163 1.63 5.11 18.03
CA LEU A 163 1.59 3.79 18.63
C LEU A 163 1.03 3.88 20.06
N HIS A 164 -0.02 3.12 20.37
CA HIS A 164 -0.59 3.04 21.72
C HIS A 164 -0.21 1.70 22.37
N PRO A 165 0.04 1.62 23.69
CA PRO A 165 0.44 0.36 24.33
C PRO A 165 -0.53 -0.81 24.11
N GLN A 166 -1.83 -0.53 24.00
CA GLN A 166 -2.84 -1.57 23.73
C GLN A 166 -2.70 -2.22 22.35
N VAL A 167 -2.00 -1.59 21.40
CA VAL A 167 -1.76 -2.16 20.06
C VAL A 167 -1.06 -3.51 20.16
N GLY A 168 -0.10 -3.67 21.10
CA GLY A 168 0.64 -4.93 21.31
C GLY A 168 -0.20 -6.09 21.82
N ASN A 169 -1.37 -5.81 22.41
CA ASN A 169 -2.30 -6.85 22.88
C ASN A 169 -3.32 -7.22 21.80
N GLY A 170 -3.41 -6.44 20.72
CA GLY A 170 -4.38 -6.60 19.66
C GLY A 170 -3.90 -7.44 18.48
N THR A 171 -4.86 -7.89 17.69
CA THR A 171 -4.63 -8.62 16.43
C THR A 171 -3.87 -7.77 15.41
N ALA A 172 -4.06 -6.44 15.44
CA ALA A 172 -3.36 -5.49 14.59
C ALA A 172 -1.83 -5.60 14.68
N ALA A 173 -1.25 -5.76 15.87
CA ALA A 173 0.18 -5.97 15.99
C ALA A 173 0.58 -7.44 15.84
N ASN A 174 -0.14 -8.35 16.51
CA ASN A 174 0.30 -9.73 16.72
C ASN A 174 0.20 -10.62 15.48
N THR A 175 -0.65 -10.26 14.51
CA THR A 175 -0.77 -11.03 13.27
C THR A 175 -0.80 -10.14 12.04
N ALA A 176 -0.11 -8.99 12.09
CA ALA A 176 0.17 -8.22 10.89
C ALA A 176 1.15 -8.98 9.99
N ASP A 177 0.82 -9.07 8.70
CA ASP A 177 1.73 -9.56 7.67
C ASP A 177 2.79 -8.51 7.32
N LEU A 178 2.42 -7.23 7.45
CA LEU A 178 3.27 -6.08 7.14
C LEU A 178 2.99 -4.92 8.10
N VAL A 179 4.04 -4.35 8.66
CA VAL A 179 4.00 -3.11 9.43
C VAL A 179 4.91 -2.10 8.75
N LEU A 180 4.38 -0.92 8.44
CA LEU A 180 5.15 0.20 7.92
C LEU A 180 5.30 1.26 9.01
N LEU A 181 6.53 1.61 9.33
CA LEU A 181 6.88 2.55 10.39
C LEU A 181 7.58 3.76 9.78
N GLN A 182 6.96 4.93 9.84
CA GLN A 182 7.67 6.20 9.61
C GLN A 182 8.53 6.56 10.84
N ARG A 183 9.27 7.69 10.77
CA ARG A 183 10.03 8.18 11.93
C ARG A 183 9.14 8.26 13.17
N LEU A 184 9.57 7.65 14.26
CA LEU A 184 8.88 7.67 15.55
C LEU A 184 9.63 8.52 16.58
N PRO A 185 8.93 9.26 17.45
CA PRO A 185 9.51 9.81 18.67
C PRO A 185 10.13 8.71 19.55
N ALA A 186 11.13 9.04 20.37
CA ALA A 186 11.89 8.06 21.15
C ALA A 186 10.99 7.15 22.02
N ASN A 187 9.99 7.71 22.70
CA ASN A 187 9.03 6.93 23.50
C ASN A 187 8.22 5.95 22.64
N GLN A 188 7.85 6.34 21.41
CA GLN A 188 7.12 5.49 20.48
C GLN A 188 8.00 4.42 19.84
N ALA A 189 9.26 4.73 19.52
CA ALA A 189 10.22 3.76 19.04
C ALA A 189 10.50 2.67 20.10
N GLN A 190 10.60 3.05 21.38
CA GLN A 190 10.74 2.10 22.49
C GLN A 190 9.50 1.20 22.63
N LEU A 191 8.30 1.77 22.44
CA LEU A 191 7.08 0.97 22.43
C LEU A 191 7.04 -0.01 21.24
N ALA A 192 7.45 0.43 20.05
CA ALA A 192 7.58 -0.44 18.87
C ALA A 192 8.57 -1.59 19.14
N GLY A 193 9.69 -1.29 19.82
CA GLY A 193 10.66 -2.29 20.25
C GLY A 193 10.06 -3.37 21.15
N ARG A 194 9.18 -3.00 22.07
CA ARG A 194 8.47 -3.97 22.93
C ARG A 194 7.41 -4.78 22.19
N ILE A 195 6.65 -4.14 21.30
CA ILE A 195 5.55 -4.79 20.57
C ILE A 195 6.08 -5.80 19.55
N TRP A 196 7.10 -5.42 18.78
CA TRP A 196 7.64 -6.22 17.69
C TRP A 196 9.03 -6.80 17.98
N HIS A 197 9.45 -6.82 19.25
CA HIS A 197 10.72 -7.41 19.70
C HIS A 197 11.95 -6.89 18.94
N LEU A 198 11.98 -5.58 18.67
CA LEU A 198 13.06 -4.95 17.88
C LEU A 198 14.34 -4.83 18.72
N HIS A 199 15.48 -5.02 18.06
CA HIS A 199 16.79 -4.83 18.67
C HIS A 199 17.14 -3.33 18.87
N PRO A 200 18.04 -2.98 19.80
CA PRO A 200 18.39 -1.58 20.07
C PRO A 200 18.79 -0.74 18.84
N PRO A 201 19.56 -1.26 17.85
CA PRO A 201 19.86 -0.52 16.63
C PRO A 201 18.62 -0.22 15.78
N GLN A 202 17.66 -1.15 15.71
CA GLN A 202 16.40 -0.97 14.99
C GLN A 202 15.54 0.10 15.65
N VAL A 203 15.45 0.07 16.99
CA VAL A 203 14.75 1.11 17.76
C VAL A 203 15.39 2.49 17.53
N GLN A 204 16.74 2.56 17.54
CA GLN A 204 17.45 3.82 17.27
C GLN A 204 17.19 4.33 15.85
N GLN A 205 17.21 3.45 14.85
CA GLN A 205 16.96 3.81 13.45
C GLN A 205 15.58 4.45 13.25
N LEU A 206 14.54 3.94 13.92
CA LEU A 206 13.20 4.52 13.86
C LEU A 206 13.16 5.99 14.30
N THR A 207 14.07 6.42 15.18
CA THR A 207 14.14 7.80 15.66
C THR A 207 14.86 8.74 14.69
N THR A 208 15.65 8.22 13.76
CA THR A 208 16.52 9.00 12.87
C THR A 208 16.07 8.99 11.41
N LEU A 209 14.98 8.30 11.06
CA LEU A 209 14.44 8.28 9.70
C LEU A 209 14.15 9.69 9.15
N LYS A 210 14.43 9.89 7.87
CA LYS A 210 14.05 11.11 7.13
C LYS A 210 12.51 11.20 6.96
N ASP A 211 12.00 12.32 6.46
CA ASP A 211 10.55 12.52 6.20
C ASP A 211 9.97 11.45 5.28
N ASP A 212 10.75 11.05 4.29
CA ASP A 212 10.47 10.02 3.30
C ASP A 212 10.92 8.62 3.75
N GLY A 213 11.50 8.49 4.94
CA GLY A 213 11.97 7.20 5.44
C GLY A 213 10.86 6.38 6.07
N VAL A 214 10.72 5.13 5.62
CA VAL A 214 9.80 4.11 6.15
C VAL A 214 10.59 2.83 6.43
N ILE A 215 10.31 2.15 7.52
CA ILE A 215 10.73 0.75 7.71
C ILE A 215 9.55 -0.15 7.36
N ALA A 216 9.78 -1.10 6.45
CA ALA A 216 8.92 -2.25 6.28
C ALA A 216 9.38 -3.38 7.20
N LEU A 217 8.51 -3.73 8.14
CA LEU A 217 8.64 -4.85 9.05
C LEU A 217 7.67 -5.95 8.62
N GLY A 218 8.19 -7.14 8.32
CA GLY A 218 7.41 -8.34 8.04
C GLY A 218 7.90 -9.52 8.89
N ASN A 219 7.47 -10.74 8.57
CA ASN A 219 7.99 -11.93 9.24
C ASN A 219 9.51 -12.05 9.01
N MET A 220 10.31 -11.71 10.03
CA MET A 220 11.78 -11.67 10.02
C MET A 220 12.43 -10.65 9.05
N VAL A 221 11.67 -9.70 8.51
CA VAL A 221 12.20 -8.71 7.55
C VAL A 221 12.26 -7.33 8.19
N TRP A 222 13.38 -6.64 8.04
CA TRP A 222 13.58 -5.23 8.43
C TRP A 222 14.19 -4.47 7.25
N ASN A 223 13.34 -3.87 6.42
CA ASN A 223 13.76 -3.22 5.18
C ASN A 223 13.55 -1.71 5.25
N PRO A 224 14.61 -0.90 5.18
CA PRO A 224 14.47 0.53 4.96
C PRO A 224 13.96 0.80 3.54
N ILE A 225 12.93 1.65 3.47
CA ILE A 225 12.31 2.12 2.24
C ILE A 225 12.35 3.64 2.25
N GLN A 226 12.73 4.21 1.12
CA GLN A 226 12.52 5.62 0.83
C GLN A 226 11.22 5.76 0.02
N LEU A 227 10.30 6.58 0.50
CA LEU A 227 9.09 6.92 -0.25
C LEU A 227 9.47 7.74 -1.47
N VAL A 228 9.12 7.21 -2.64
CA VAL A 228 9.25 7.90 -3.92
C VAL A 228 7.87 8.38 -4.29
N THR A 229 7.63 9.69 -4.31
CA THR A 229 6.35 10.26 -4.76
C THR A 229 6.53 10.81 -6.17
N ASN A 230 5.84 10.23 -7.14
CA ASN A 230 5.93 10.71 -8.52
C ASN A 230 5.17 12.05 -8.69
N LYS A 231 5.37 12.73 -9.82
CA LYS A 231 4.78 14.06 -10.07
C LYS A 231 3.24 14.07 -9.92
N ARG A 232 2.55 13.05 -10.46
CA ARG A 232 1.08 12.94 -10.36
C ARG A 232 0.63 12.71 -8.92
N GLU A 233 1.32 11.83 -8.19
CA GLU A 233 1.05 11.62 -6.77
C GLU A 233 1.29 12.90 -5.95
N GLN A 234 2.31 13.70 -6.30
CA GLN A 234 2.61 14.95 -5.63
C GLN A 234 1.57 16.04 -5.93
N GLU A 235 1.03 16.08 -7.15
CA GLU A 235 -0.09 16.97 -7.52
C GLU A 235 -1.36 16.65 -6.72
N ILE A 236 -1.57 15.38 -6.39
CA ILE A 236 -2.73 14.90 -5.63
C ILE A 236 -2.52 15.05 -4.11
N LEU A 237 -1.42 14.51 -3.57
CA LEU A 237 -1.16 14.42 -2.14
C LEU A 237 -0.41 15.62 -1.55
N GLY A 238 0.22 16.43 -2.41
CA GLY A 238 1.17 17.44 -1.99
C GLY A 238 2.53 16.84 -1.57
N PRO A 239 3.37 17.63 -0.86
CA PRO A 239 4.68 17.16 -0.39
C PRO A 239 4.54 16.06 0.66
N ILE A 240 5.56 15.22 0.80
CA ILE A 240 5.65 14.19 1.84
C ILE A 240 5.50 14.84 3.23
N ARG A 241 4.60 14.30 4.05
CA ARG A 241 4.31 14.78 5.41
C ARG A 241 4.37 13.65 6.43
N ARG A 242 4.51 14.05 7.69
CA ARG A 242 4.43 13.19 8.88
C ARG A 242 3.31 13.69 9.80
N GLY A 243 2.63 12.77 10.48
CA GLY A 243 1.80 13.06 11.65
C GLY A 243 0.51 13.86 11.40
N ASP A 244 -0.05 13.80 10.20
CA ASP A 244 -1.33 14.41 9.81
C ASP A 244 -2.60 13.64 10.26
#